data_AF-A0A847UAX1-F1
#
_entry.id   AF-A0A847UAX1-F1
#
_cell.length_a   1.000
_cell.length_b   1.000
_cell.length_c   1.000
_cell.angle_alpha   90.00
_cell.angle_beta   90.00
_cell.angle_gamma   90.00
#
_symmetry.space_group_name_H-M   'P 1'
#
loop_
_entity.id
_entity.type
_entity.pdbx_description
1 polymer ?
#
loop_
_entity_poly.entity_id
_entity_poly.type
_entity_poly.pdbx_seq_one_letter_code
_entity_poly.pdbx_strand_id
1 'polypeptide(L)'
;MKSSTFLVTAADDETATLRDVVDQQVVTLSENPGLAADEVIEATVEPEPPLEVAYQIVDIERQWEIPVERSPESPTTLARDIAAEQADGEITKRERAGEGEVHVLTVPDAEAAADDVLDDEATRERAARLGVDRVSVRVGDGVVSVRYLPN
;
A
#
# COMPACT_ATOMS: atom_id res chain seq x y z
N MET A 1 11.81 5.33 -21.09
CA MET A 1 11.84 4.14 -20.23
C MET A 1 12.01 4.59 -18.78
N LYS A 2 11.29 3.95 -17.86
CA LYS A 2 11.32 4.22 -16.42
C LYS A 2 11.22 2.88 -15.69
N SER A 3 12.15 2.62 -14.77
CA SER A 3 12.13 1.44 -13.90
C SER A 3 11.72 1.88 -12.49
N SER A 4 10.68 1.25 -11.93
CA SER A 4 10.15 1.59 -10.62
C SER A 4 9.32 0.44 -10.04
N THR A 5 8.86 0.62 -8.82
CA THR A 5 7.81 -0.20 -8.22
C THR A 5 6.46 0.46 -8.47
N PHE A 6 5.50 -0.31 -8.96
CA PHE A 6 4.17 0.14 -9.30
C PHE A 6 3.12 -0.67 -8.55
N LEU A 7 2.08 0.00 -8.09
CA LEU A 7 0.82 -0.60 -7.66
C LEU A 7 -0.16 -0.60 -8.83
N VAL A 8 -0.81 -1.73 -9.10
CA VAL A 8 -1.88 -1.84 -10.09
C VAL A 8 -3.17 -1.34 -9.44
N THR A 9 -3.60 -0.12 -9.80
CA THR A 9 -4.79 0.50 -9.20
C THR A 9 -6.09 0.11 -9.92
N ALA A 10 -5.99 -0.29 -11.18
CA ALA A 10 -7.09 -0.86 -11.94
C ALA A 10 -6.55 -1.80 -13.02
N ALA A 11 -7.23 -2.89 -13.28
CA ALA A 11 -6.92 -3.80 -14.37
C ALA A 11 -8.18 -4.46 -14.92
N ASP A 12 -8.24 -4.60 -16.24
CA ASP A 12 -9.20 -5.42 -16.96
C ASP A 12 -8.47 -6.30 -17.99
N ASP A 13 -9.19 -7.06 -18.81
CA ASP A 13 -8.57 -7.98 -19.78
C ASP A 13 -7.74 -7.26 -20.86
N GLU A 14 -7.96 -5.96 -21.09
CA GLU A 14 -7.33 -5.20 -22.18
C GLU A 14 -6.26 -4.24 -21.66
N THR A 15 -6.45 -3.60 -20.51
CA THR A 15 -5.61 -2.52 -20.01
C THR A 15 -5.35 -2.62 -18.50
N ALA A 16 -4.28 -1.96 -18.05
CA ALA A 16 -4.00 -1.81 -16.63
C ALA A 16 -3.51 -0.39 -16.32
N THR A 17 -3.94 0.15 -15.18
CA THR A 17 -3.46 1.43 -14.64
C THR A 17 -2.49 1.16 -13.52
N LEU A 18 -1.29 1.72 -13.66
CA LEU A 18 -0.20 1.58 -12.71
C LEU A 18 0.04 2.92 -12.03
N ARG A 19 0.27 2.87 -10.72
CA ARG A 19 0.74 4.00 -9.92
C ARG A 19 2.15 3.74 -9.44
N ASP A 20 3.07 4.60 -9.83
CA ASP A 20 4.43 4.59 -9.31
C ASP A 20 4.42 4.97 -7.82
N VAL A 21 4.87 4.08 -6.95
CA VAL A 21 4.78 4.29 -5.49
C VAL A 21 5.90 5.20 -4.96
N VAL A 22 6.87 5.56 -5.80
CA VAL A 22 7.99 6.44 -5.48
C VAL A 22 7.64 7.90 -5.76
N ASP A 23 7.13 8.21 -6.96
CA ASP A 23 6.83 9.58 -7.40
C ASP A 23 5.34 9.88 -7.66
N GLN A 24 4.46 8.91 -7.41
CA GLN A 24 3.01 9.00 -7.57
C GLN A 24 2.54 9.24 -9.02
N GLN A 25 3.42 9.05 -10.02
CA GLN A 25 3.02 9.09 -11.41
C GLN A 25 2.03 7.96 -11.71
N VAL A 26 0.92 8.30 -12.37
CA VAL A 26 -0.03 7.32 -12.90
C VAL A 26 0.26 7.11 -14.38
N VAL A 27 0.38 5.86 -14.80
CA VAL A 27 0.53 5.46 -16.21
C VAL A 27 -0.51 4.40 -16.55
N THR A 28 -0.99 4.41 -17.79
CA THR A 28 -1.95 3.42 -18.28
C THR A 28 -1.29 2.60 -19.37
N LEU A 29 -1.34 1.28 -19.22
CA LEU A 29 -0.83 0.33 -20.19
C LEU A 29 -1.81 0.20 -21.36
N SER A 30 -1.28 0.18 -22.59
CA SER A 30 -2.08 -0.11 -23.79
C SER A 30 -2.53 -1.56 -23.87
N GLU A 31 -1.78 -2.47 -23.25
CA GLU A 31 -2.12 -3.89 -23.13
C GLU A 31 -1.87 -4.36 -21.68
N ASN A 32 -2.81 -5.13 -21.12
CA ASN A 32 -2.60 -5.80 -19.84
C ASN A 32 -1.90 -7.16 -20.03
N PRO A 33 -0.66 -7.36 -19.53
CA PRO A 33 0.05 -8.65 -19.64
C PRO A 33 -0.45 -9.72 -18.65
N GLY A 34 -1.63 -9.54 -18.05
CA GLY A 34 -2.21 -10.44 -17.05
C GLY A 34 -2.03 -9.98 -15.61
N LEU A 35 -1.91 -8.66 -15.40
CA LEU A 35 -1.91 -8.02 -14.09
C LEU A 35 -3.34 -7.97 -13.52
N ALA A 36 -3.45 -8.15 -12.22
CA ALA A 36 -4.68 -7.95 -11.47
C ALA A 36 -4.61 -6.66 -10.63
N ALA A 37 -5.77 -6.10 -10.29
CA ALA A 37 -5.84 -4.98 -9.36
C ALA A 37 -5.24 -5.38 -8.00
N ASP A 38 -4.66 -4.41 -7.29
CA ASP A 38 -3.94 -4.56 -6.02
C ASP A 38 -2.60 -5.31 -6.09
N GLU A 39 -2.20 -5.82 -7.25
CA GLU A 39 -0.86 -6.37 -7.42
C GLU A 39 0.21 -5.28 -7.41
N VAL A 40 1.39 -5.65 -6.97
CA VAL A 40 2.59 -4.82 -6.99
C VAL A 40 3.59 -5.43 -7.96
N ILE A 41 4.16 -4.59 -8.82
CA ILE A 41 5.20 -5.01 -9.77
C ILE A 41 6.43 -4.12 -9.64
N GLU A 42 7.60 -4.73 -9.78
CA GLU A 42 8.84 -4.04 -10.10
C GLU A 42 9.08 -4.22 -11.59
N ALA A 43 8.99 -3.13 -12.34
CA ALA A 43 8.91 -3.20 -13.79
C ALA A 43 9.58 -2.00 -14.46
N THR A 44 9.90 -2.16 -15.75
CA THR A 44 10.31 -1.08 -16.63
C THR A 44 9.21 -0.77 -17.63
N VAL A 45 8.76 0.48 -17.67
CA VAL A 45 7.72 0.96 -18.60
C VAL A 45 8.27 2.02 -19.56
N GLU A 46 7.68 2.14 -20.74
CA GLU A 46 8.00 3.21 -21.68
C GLU A 46 6.77 3.74 -22.43
N PRO A 47 6.75 5.02 -22.80
CA PRO A 47 5.65 5.58 -23.57
C PRO A 47 5.60 4.99 -24.97
N GLU A 48 4.40 4.71 -25.46
CA GLU A 48 4.17 4.15 -26.78
C GLU A 48 4.10 5.27 -27.86
N PRO A 49 4.99 5.24 -28.87
CA PRO A 49 4.99 6.24 -29.93
C PRO A 49 3.81 6.04 -30.91
N PRO A 50 3.36 7.09 -31.62
CA PRO A 50 3.86 8.48 -31.58
C PRO A 50 3.07 9.39 -30.65
N LEU A 51 1.96 8.92 -30.08
CA LEU A 51 1.05 9.76 -29.29
C LEU A 51 1.45 9.84 -27.80
N GLU A 52 2.30 8.93 -27.30
CA GLU A 52 2.84 8.92 -25.93
C GLU A 52 1.77 9.04 -24.82
N VAL A 53 0.53 8.63 -25.11
CA VAL A 53 -0.60 8.66 -24.17
C VAL A 53 -0.70 7.36 -23.37
N ALA A 54 -0.29 6.24 -23.97
CA ALA A 54 -0.25 4.93 -23.35
C ALA A 54 1.20 4.48 -23.14
N TYR A 55 1.40 3.60 -22.18
CA TYR A 55 2.68 2.97 -21.87
C TYR A 55 2.64 1.49 -22.22
N GLN A 56 3.81 0.90 -22.44
CA GLN A 56 3.99 -0.54 -22.52
C GLN A 56 4.98 -1.00 -21.45
N ILE A 57 4.81 -2.24 -20.99
CA ILE A 57 5.79 -2.92 -20.13
C ILE A 57 6.90 -3.47 -21.02
N VAL A 58 8.14 -3.11 -20.67
CA VAL A 58 9.36 -3.63 -21.31
C VAL A 58 9.83 -4.89 -20.61
N ASP A 59 9.79 -4.89 -19.27
CA ASP A 59 10.21 -6.01 -18.43
C ASP A 59 9.52 -5.97 -17.06
N ILE A 60 9.28 -7.14 -16.47
CA ILE A 60 8.78 -7.31 -15.10
C ILE A 60 9.81 -8.12 -14.32
N GLU A 61 10.47 -7.48 -13.37
CA GLU A 61 11.49 -8.10 -12.52
C GLU A 61 10.86 -8.89 -11.38
N ARG A 62 9.74 -8.39 -10.84
CA ARG A 62 8.99 -9.01 -9.74
C ARG A 62 7.51 -8.67 -9.85
N GLN A 63 6.65 -9.63 -9.55
CA GLN A 63 5.20 -9.45 -9.38
C GLN A 63 4.77 -10.17 -8.09
N TRP A 64 4.03 -9.47 -7.23
CA TRP A 64 3.56 -10.03 -5.96
C TRP A 64 2.34 -9.27 -5.44
N GLU A 65 1.65 -9.89 -4.48
CA GLU A 65 0.58 -9.26 -3.71
C GLU A 65 1.09 -8.91 -2.30
N ILE A 66 0.61 -7.80 -1.75
CA ILE A 66 0.85 -7.42 -0.35
C ILE A 66 -0.47 -7.61 0.41
N PRO A 67 -0.63 -8.71 1.16
CA PRO A 67 -1.83 -8.92 1.96
C PRO A 67 -1.98 -7.82 3.03
N VAL A 68 -3.17 -7.23 3.09
CA VAL A 68 -3.60 -6.31 4.14
C VAL A 68 -4.64 -7.02 4.98
N GLU A 69 -4.27 -7.44 6.18
CA GLU A 69 -5.07 -8.36 6.98
C GLU A 69 -5.37 -7.84 8.37
N ARG A 70 -6.58 -8.12 8.83
CA ARG A 70 -6.98 -7.88 10.20
C ARG A 70 -6.39 -8.95 11.12
N SER A 71 -5.69 -8.52 12.15
CA SER A 71 -5.15 -9.39 13.18
C SER A 71 -6.15 -9.54 14.33
N PRO A 72 -6.29 -10.75 14.89
CA PRO A 72 -7.10 -10.98 16.09
C PRO A 72 -6.45 -10.42 17.37
N GLU A 73 -5.18 -9.98 17.29
CA GLU A 73 -4.47 -9.44 18.45
C GLU A 73 -4.85 -7.97 18.67
N SER A 74 -5.01 -7.59 19.93
CA SER A 74 -5.18 -6.18 20.31
C SER A 74 -3.93 -5.34 19.98
N PRO A 75 -4.08 -4.00 19.87
CA PRO A 75 -2.95 -3.09 19.77
C PRO A 75 -1.90 -3.33 20.86
N THR A 76 -0.63 -3.27 20.46
CA THR A 76 0.49 -3.49 21.39
C THR A 76 0.51 -2.43 22.48
N THR A 77 1.21 -2.69 23.58
CA THR A 77 1.40 -1.68 24.65
C THR A 77 1.94 -0.37 24.08
N LEU A 78 2.95 -0.45 23.20
CA LEU A 78 3.51 0.73 22.50
C LEU A 78 2.44 1.52 21.72
N ALA A 79 1.56 0.84 20.99
CA ALA A 79 0.50 1.51 20.23
C ALA A 79 -0.52 2.20 21.15
N ARG A 80 -0.88 1.55 22.26
CA ARG A 80 -1.77 2.14 23.26
C ARG A 80 -1.15 3.33 23.98
N ASP A 81 0.13 3.26 24.32
CA ASP A 81 0.86 4.37 24.94
C ASP A 81 0.92 5.59 24.01
N ILE A 82 1.19 5.36 22.71
CA ILE A 82 1.16 6.43 21.70
C ILE A 82 -0.25 7.04 21.60
N ALA A 83 -1.28 6.20 21.52
CA ALA A 83 -2.66 6.67 21.37
C ALA A 83 -3.15 7.48 22.60
N ALA A 84 -2.67 7.15 23.81
CA ALA A 84 -3.02 7.88 25.03
C ALA A 84 -2.46 9.32 25.07
N GLU A 85 -1.44 9.61 24.27
CA GLU A 85 -0.85 10.94 24.13
C GLU A 85 -1.42 11.72 22.93
N GLN A 86 -2.29 11.10 22.13
CA GLN A 86 -2.89 11.66 20.92
C GLN A 86 -4.30 12.19 21.17
N ALA A 87 -4.69 13.21 20.41
CA ALA A 87 -6.10 13.60 20.29
C ALA A 87 -6.86 12.70 19.30
N ASP A 88 -8.19 12.68 19.41
CA ASP A 88 -9.05 11.98 18.45
C ASP A 88 -8.84 12.52 17.03
N GLY A 89 -8.67 11.61 16.07
CA GLY A 89 -8.36 11.91 14.67
C GLY A 89 -6.87 12.04 14.37
N GLU A 90 -5.99 11.97 15.36
CA GLU A 90 -4.54 12.04 15.13
C GLU A 90 -3.95 10.69 14.70
N ILE A 91 -2.89 10.79 13.90
CA ILE A 91 -2.10 9.65 13.40
C ILE A 91 -0.63 9.89 13.69
N THR A 92 0.00 9.01 14.46
CA THR A 92 1.47 8.96 14.59
C THR A 92 2.03 7.85 13.73
N LYS A 93 3.09 8.17 13.00
CA LYS A 93 3.90 7.20 12.24
C LYS A 93 5.23 6.99 12.97
N ARG A 94 5.63 5.74 13.17
CA ARG A 94 6.93 5.38 13.74
C ARG A 94 7.62 4.32 12.89
N GLU A 95 8.87 4.59 12.54
CA GLU A 95 9.77 3.61 11.95
C GLU A 95 10.07 2.51 12.98
N ARG A 96 10.19 1.26 12.52
CA ARG A 96 10.75 0.18 13.35
C ARG A 96 12.25 0.12 13.17
N ALA A 97 12.95 -0.45 14.14
CA ALA A 97 14.34 -0.86 13.92
C ALA A 97 14.38 -1.93 12.83
N GLY A 98 14.98 -1.60 11.68
CA GLY A 98 14.99 -2.43 10.47
C GLY A 98 14.02 -1.90 9.41
N GLU A 99 13.44 -2.82 8.64
CA GLU A 99 12.42 -2.51 7.62
C GLU A 99 11.02 -2.49 8.24
N GLY A 100 10.16 -1.60 7.75
CA GLY A 100 8.77 -1.47 8.18
C GLY A 100 8.47 -0.28 9.08
N GLU A 101 7.18 -0.10 9.34
CA GLU A 101 6.60 1.09 9.95
C GLU A 101 5.37 0.69 10.76
N VAL A 102 5.03 1.48 11.77
CA VAL A 102 3.74 1.38 12.47
C VAL A 102 3.03 2.73 12.43
N HIS A 103 1.76 2.72 12.04
CA HIS A 103 0.86 3.86 12.22
C HIS A 103 -0.08 3.56 13.38
N VAL A 104 -0.31 4.58 14.20
CA VAL A 104 -1.24 4.52 15.33
C VAL A 104 -2.26 5.63 15.14
N LEU A 105 -3.50 5.23 14.90
CA LEU A 105 -4.64 6.13 14.74
C LEU A 105 -5.46 6.07 16.03
N THR A 106 -5.75 7.23 16.61
CA THR A 106 -6.72 7.36 17.71
C THR A 106 -8.02 7.88 17.12
N VAL A 107 -9.09 7.09 17.16
CA VAL A 107 -10.37 7.45 16.53
C VAL A 107 -11.57 6.99 17.37
N PRO A 108 -12.72 7.70 17.34
CA PRO A 108 -13.90 7.30 18.09
C PRO A 108 -14.50 5.95 17.65
N ASP A 109 -14.45 5.66 16.35
CA ASP A 109 -14.93 4.40 15.77
C ASP A 109 -13.75 3.64 15.13
N ALA A 110 -12.99 2.97 15.98
CA ALA A 110 -11.79 2.25 15.56
C ALA A 110 -12.10 1.01 14.72
N GLU A 111 -13.29 0.44 14.87
CA GLU A 111 -13.74 -0.70 14.07
C GLU A 111 -13.97 -0.29 12.62
N ALA A 112 -14.77 0.76 12.40
CA ALA A 112 -15.00 1.29 11.05
C ALA A 112 -13.70 1.76 10.40
N ALA A 113 -12.84 2.48 11.15
CA ALA A 113 -11.56 2.93 10.63
C ALA A 113 -10.59 1.78 10.31
N ALA A 114 -10.68 0.65 11.02
CA ALA A 114 -9.89 -0.53 10.69
C ALA A 114 -10.35 -1.15 9.37
N ASP A 115 -11.66 -1.24 9.15
CA ASP A 115 -12.23 -1.75 7.90
C ASP A 115 -11.86 -0.83 6.72
N ASP A 116 -11.93 0.50 6.91
CA ASP A 116 -11.46 1.47 5.89
C ASP A 116 -10.00 1.23 5.50
N VAL A 117 -9.11 0.95 6.47
CA VAL A 117 -7.68 0.67 6.20
C VAL A 117 -7.47 -0.64 5.44
N LEU A 118 -8.28 -1.67 5.70
CA LEU A 118 -8.15 -2.97 5.00
C LEU A 118 -8.41 -2.83 3.48
N ASP A 119 -9.37 -1.97 3.14
CA ASP A 119 -9.79 -1.73 1.75
C ASP A 119 -9.07 -0.54 1.09
N ASP A 120 -8.15 0.12 1.80
CA ASP A 120 -7.49 1.33 1.34
C ASP A 120 -6.31 1.04 0.38
N GLU A 121 -6.38 1.63 -0.82
CA GLU A 121 -5.29 1.63 -1.82
C GLU A 121 -4.03 2.31 -1.26
N ALA A 122 -4.17 3.41 -0.50
CA ALA A 122 -3.01 4.16 0.01
C ALA A 122 -2.22 3.33 1.03
N THR A 123 -2.87 2.41 1.75
CA THR A 123 -2.23 1.43 2.62
C THR A 123 -1.37 0.44 1.82
N ARG A 124 -1.87 -0.06 0.67
CA ARG A 124 -1.09 -0.93 -0.24
C ARG A 124 0.05 -0.18 -0.90
N GLU A 125 -0.18 1.04 -1.38
CA GLU A 125 0.84 1.92 -1.97
C GLU A 125 1.99 2.17 -0.97
N ARG A 126 1.64 2.48 0.29
CA ARG A 126 2.61 2.67 1.36
C ARG A 126 3.44 1.41 1.59
N ALA A 127 2.79 0.25 1.61
CA ALA A 127 3.47 -1.04 1.81
C ALA A 127 4.44 -1.36 0.68
N ALA A 128 4.01 -1.17 -0.56
CA ALA A 128 4.85 -1.32 -1.76
C ALA A 128 6.06 -0.39 -1.72
N ARG A 129 5.85 0.88 -1.36
CA ARG A 129 6.94 1.87 -1.22
C ARG A 129 7.94 1.52 -0.12
N LEU A 130 7.47 0.95 0.98
CA LEU A 130 8.33 0.48 2.08
C LEU A 130 9.05 -0.83 1.76
N GLY A 131 8.68 -1.52 0.66
CA GLY A 131 9.24 -2.81 0.29
C GLY A 131 8.87 -3.93 1.27
N VAL A 132 7.77 -3.79 2.01
CA VAL A 132 7.31 -4.79 2.98
C VAL A 132 6.43 -5.84 2.32
N ASP A 133 6.35 -7.02 2.95
CA ASP A 133 5.64 -8.17 2.37
C ASP A 133 4.20 -8.30 2.87
N ARG A 134 3.83 -7.65 3.97
CA ARG A 134 2.44 -7.64 4.47
C ARG A 134 2.11 -6.45 5.36
N VAL A 135 0.81 -6.17 5.47
CA VAL A 135 0.25 -5.21 6.42
C VAL A 135 -0.68 -5.92 7.40
N SER A 136 -0.50 -5.65 8.70
CA SER A 136 -1.34 -6.17 9.77
C SER A 136 -2.06 -5.04 10.49
N VAL A 137 -3.39 -5.07 10.49
CA VAL A 137 -4.26 -4.10 11.16
C VAL A 137 -4.74 -4.68 12.49
N ARG A 138 -4.47 -3.99 13.59
CA ARG A 138 -4.96 -4.34 14.94
C ARG A 138 -5.88 -3.25 15.44
N VAL A 139 -6.95 -3.64 16.11
CA VAL A 139 -7.95 -2.69 16.62
C VAL A 139 -8.35 -3.04 18.05
N GLY A 140 -8.57 -2.00 18.85
CA GLY A 140 -9.08 -2.13 20.21
C GLY A 140 -9.02 -0.81 20.97
N ASP A 141 -9.96 -0.59 21.88
CA ASP A 141 -10.00 0.55 22.81
C ASP A 141 -9.87 1.93 22.12
N GLY A 142 -10.50 2.13 20.95
CA GLY A 142 -10.43 3.39 20.19
C GLY A 142 -9.12 3.58 19.40
N VAL A 143 -8.30 2.53 19.28
CA VAL A 143 -6.99 2.56 18.62
C VAL A 143 -6.97 1.62 17.42
N VAL A 144 -6.50 2.12 16.28
CA VAL A 144 -6.10 1.31 15.12
C VAL A 144 -4.59 1.35 14.99
N SER A 145 -3.95 0.18 14.97
CA SER A 145 -2.52 0.03 14.74
C SER A 145 -2.28 -0.69 13.43
N VAL A 146 -1.79 0.04 12.43
CA VAL A 146 -1.43 -0.47 11.11
C VAL A 146 0.05 -0.77 11.09
N ARG A 147 0.42 -2.02 10.82
CA ARG A 147 1.80 -2.49 10.92
C ARG A 147 2.28 -2.99 9.56
N TYR A 148 3.27 -2.31 9.02
CA TYR A 148 3.99 -2.68 7.80
C TYR A 148 5.16 -3.58 8.19
N LEU A 149 5.12 -4.85 7.77
CA LEU A 149 6.02 -5.89 8.28
C LEU A 149 6.89 -6.47 7.16
N PRO A 150 8.22 -6.51 7.33
CA PRO A 150 9.10 -7.28 6.44
C PRO A 150 8.87 -8.79 6.65
N ASN A 151 9.30 -9.58 5.68
CA ASN A 151 9.36 -11.06 5.76
C ASN A 151 10.03 -11.57 7.05
#